data_AF-A0A914UP62-F1
#
_entry.id   AF-A0A914UP62-F1
#
_cell.length_a   1.000
_cell.length_b   1.000
_cell.length_c   1.000
_cell.angle_alpha   90.00
_cell.angle_beta   90.00
_cell.angle_gamma   90.00
#
_symmetry.space_group_name_H-M   'P 1'
#
loop_
_entity.id
_entity.type
_entity.pdbx_description
1 polymer ?
#
loop_
_entity_poly.entity_id
_entity_poly.type
_entity_poly.pdbx_seq_one_letter_code
_entity_poly.pdbx_strand_id
1 'polypeptide(L)'
;MAELDWTRTLQVIQGIVITFANGLLLLTILSKSSLRTRKEMLIIAGLAGADFLYGLSSFLASTYRLVITALNLQNEPMTAWDCARLPPVFLLYLTSVM
;
A
#
# COMPACT_ATOMS: atom_id res chain seq x y z
N MET A 1 8.30 7.48 -23.79
CA MET A 1 6.94 7.16 -23.28
C MET A 1 6.83 5.72 -22.78
N ALA A 2 7.29 4.70 -23.50
CA ALA A 2 7.19 3.30 -23.07
C ALA A 2 7.94 2.93 -21.76
N GLU A 3 9.11 3.52 -21.48
CA GLU A 3 9.85 3.28 -20.22
C GLU A 3 9.10 3.75 -18.95
N LEU A 4 8.28 4.80 -19.09
CA LEU A 4 7.54 5.37 -17.96
C LEU A 4 6.34 4.50 -17.55
N ASP A 5 5.74 3.76 -18.49
CA ASP A 5 4.65 2.84 -18.19
C ASP A 5 5.15 1.51 -17.60
N TRP A 6 6.33 1.04 -18.02
CA TRP A 6 6.92 -0.18 -17.46
C TRP A 6 7.24 -0.04 -15.97
N THR A 7 7.88 1.07 -15.59
CA THR A 7 8.21 1.36 -14.18
C THR A 7 6.96 1.45 -13.29
N ARG A 8 5.88 2.07 -13.78
CA ARG A 8 4.60 2.16 -13.07
C ARG A 8 3.92 0.80 -12.91
N THR A 9 3.99 -0.04 -13.95
CA THR A 9 3.43 -1.40 -13.91
C THR A 9 4.18 -2.26 -12.89
N LEU A 10 5.51 -2.17 -12.84
CA LEU A 10 6.32 -2.86 -11.83
C LEU A 10 5.97 -2.41 -10.41
N GLN A 11 5.71 -1.12 -10.18
CA GLN A 11 5.30 -0.61 -8.87
C GLN A 11 3.94 -1.16 -8.42
N VAL A 12 2.98 -1.34 -9.35
CA VAL A 12 1.71 -1.99 -9.06
C VAL A 12 1.91 -3.43 -8.62
N ILE A 13 2.70 -4.20 -9.38
CA ILE A 13 2.99 -5.60 -9.07
C ILE A 13 3.70 -5.72 -7.72
N GLN A 14 4.69 -4.86 -7.45
CA GLN A 14 5.38 -4.81 -6.18
C GLN A 14 4.42 -4.54 -5.01
N GLY A 15 3.53 -3.56 -5.16
CA GLY A 15 2.51 -3.25 -4.17
C GLY A 15 1.62 -4.46 -3.86
N ILE A 16 1.12 -5.14 -4.91
CA ILE A 16 0.30 -6.36 -4.76
C ILE A 16 1.04 -7.44 -3.98
N VAL A 17 2.28 -7.74 -4.36
CA VAL A 17 3.07 -8.81 -3.72
C VAL A 17 3.30 -8.51 -2.25
N ILE A 18 3.68 -7.27 -1.91
CA ILE A 18 3.91 -6.84 -0.53
C ILE A 18 2.61 -6.91 0.28
N THR A 19 1.51 -6.37 -0.24
CA THR A 19 0.20 -6.41 0.43
C THR A 19 -0.26 -7.84 0.67
N PHE A 20 -0.16 -8.71 -0.33
CA PHE A 20 -0.68 -10.07 -0.22
C PHE A 20 0.16 -10.92 0.75
N ALA A 21 1.49 -10.88 0.62
CA ALA A 21 2.38 -11.64 1.49
C ALA A 21 2.23 -11.24 2.96
N ASN A 22 2.24 -9.93 3.23
CA ASN A 22 2.11 -9.42 4.60
C ASN A 22 0.68 -9.60 5.16
N GLY A 23 -0.35 -9.50 4.31
CA GLY A 23 -1.73 -9.77 4.70
C GLY A 23 -1.93 -11.21 5.15
N LEU A 24 -1.37 -12.19 4.42
CA LEU A 24 -1.41 -13.60 4.81
C LEU A 24 -0.65 -13.86 6.12
N LEU A 25 0.51 -13.24 6.31
CA LEU A 25 1.30 -13.36 7.53
C LEU A 25 0.51 -12.80 8.74
N LEU A 26 -0.10 -11.61 8.57
CA LEU A 26 -0.92 -10.97 9.60
C LEU A 26 -2.13 -11.83 9.95
N LEU A 27 -2.87 -12.33 8.94
CA LEU A 27 -4.01 -13.22 9.12
C LEU A 27 -3.62 -14.49 9.89
N THR A 28 -2.46 -15.06 9.56
CA THR A 28 -1.96 -16.28 10.23
C THR A 28 -1.65 -16.03 11.70
N ILE A 29 -0.98 -14.91 12.03
CA ILE A 29 -0.64 -14.57 13.41
C ILE A 29 -1.90 -14.22 14.21
N LEU A 30 -2.83 -13.47 13.63
CA LEU A 30 -4.07 -13.07 14.30
C LEU A 30 -5.03 -14.24 14.53
N SER A 31 -5.07 -15.21 13.60
CA SER A 31 -5.96 -16.38 13.70
C SER A 31 -5.51 -17.41 14.73
N LYS A 32 -4.21 -17.48 15.05
CA LYS A 32 -3.68 -18.43 16.05
C LYS A 32 -3.38 -17.74 17.38
N SER A 33 -4.22 -17.98 18.39
CA SER A 33 -4.03 -17.42 19.74
C SER A 33 -2.70 -17.81 20.38
N SER A 34 -2.15 -18.99 20.04
CA SER A 34 -0.85 -19.47 20.51
C SER A 34 0.34 -18.67 19.99
N LEU A 35 0.17 -17.97 18.86
CA LEU A 35 1.19 -17.09 18.30
C LEU A 35 1.14 -15.71 18.96
N ARG A 36 -0.06 -15.21 19.28
CA ARG A 36 -0.27 -13.89 19.90
C ARG A 36 0.28 -13.73 21.31
N THR A 37 0.54 -14.81 22.03
CA THR A 37 1.13 -14.75 23.38
C THR A 37 2.65 -14.58 23.37
N ARG A 38 3.31 -14.80 22.23
CA ARG A 38 4.75 -14.60 22.07
C ARG A 38 5.05 -13.17 21.66
N LYS A 39 5.86 -12.46 22.45
CA LYS A 39 6.25 -11.06 22.17
C LYS A 39 6.89 -10.91 20.78
N GLU A 40 7.72 -11.86 20.37
CA GLU A 40 8.35 -11.88 19.04
C GLU A 40 7.33 -11.88 17.90
N MET A 41 6.25 -12.66 18.04
CA MET A 41 5.21 -12.73 17.02
C MET A 41 4.34 -11.48 16.98
N LEU A 42 4.19 -10.76 18.09
CA LEU A 42 3.53 -9.45 18.11
C LEU A 42 4.38 -8.38 17.39
N ILE A 43 5.70 -8.43 17.54
CA ILE A 43 6.62 -7.54 16.79
C ILE A 43 6.54 -7.85 15.29
N ILE A 44 6.59 -9.15 14.92
CA ILE A 44 6.45 -9.58 13.53
C ILE A 44 5.08 -9.17 12.97
N ALA A 45 4.01 -9.27 13.75
CA ALA A 45 2.69 -8.81 13.33
C ALA A 45 2.62 -7.28 13.15
N GLY A 46 3.29 -6.51 14.02
CA GLY A 46 3.40 -5.06 13.87
C GLY A 46 4.14 -4.67 12.59
N LEU A 47 5.29 -5.31 12.33
CA LEU A 47 6.07 -5.10 11.11
C LEU A 47 5.29 -5.50 9.86
N ALA A 48 4.67 -6.68 9.86
CA ALA A 48 3.81 -7.14 8.76
C ALA A 48 2.61 -6.22 8.56
N GLY A 49 2.07 -5.61 9.62
CA GLY A 49 1.02 -4.60 9.53
C GLY A 49 1.48 -3.32 8.83
N ALA A 50 2.66 -2.81 9.20
CA ALA A 50 3.27 -1.66 8.55
C ALA A 50 3.55 -1.94 7.07
N ASP A 51 4.15 -3.09 6.76
CA ASP A 51 4.43 -3.50 5.38
C ASP A 51 3.16 -3.71 4.55
N PHE A 52 2.10 -4.26 5.15
CA PHE A 52 0.80 -4.39 4.50
C PHE A 52 0.23 -3.03 4.11
N LEU A 53 0.23 -2.06 5.04
CA LEU A 53 -0.26 -0.70 4.79
C LEU A 53 0.60 0.01 3.75
N TYR A 54 1.91 -0.15 3.81
CA TYR A 54 2.83 0.40 2.81
C TYR A 54 2.56 -0.17 1.42
N GLY A 55 2.48 -1.49 1.29
CA GLY A 55 2.17 -2.16 0.02
C GLY A 55 0.82 -1.70 -0.55
N LEU A 56 -0.19 -1.58 0.31
CA LEU A 56 -1.55 -1.18 -0.08
C LEU A 56 -1.58 0.28 -0.56
N SER A 57 -0.86 1.16 0.13
CA SER A 57 -0.67 2.56 -0.27
C SER A 57 -0.03 2.66 -1.64
N SER A 58 1.09 1.94 -1.83
CA SER A 58 1.86 1.95 -3.06
C SER A 58 1.05 1.41 -4.24
N PHE A 59 0.30 0.32 -4.02
CA PHE A 59 -0.61 -0.25 -5.01
C PHE A 59 -1.70 0.75 -5.41
N LEU A 60 -2.40 1.37 -4.45
CA LEU A 60 -3.47 2.33 -4.72
C LEU A 60 -2.94 3.59 -5.42
N ALA A 61 -1.78 4.11 -5.00
CA ALA A 61 -1.14 5.27 -5.63
C ALA A 61 -0.77 5.02 -7.09
N SER A 62 -0.12 3.88 -7.35
CA SER A 62 0.33 3.49 -8.68
C SER A 62 -0.84 3.20 -9.61
N THR A 63 -1.87 2.51 -9.10
CA THR A 63 -3.10 2.24 -9.87
C THR A 63 -3.85 3.52 -10.20
N TYR A 64 -4.00 4.44 -9.24
CA TYR A 64 -4.63 5.74 -9.48
C TYR A 64 -3.91 6.53 -10.58
N ARG A 65 -2.57 6.60 -10.52
CA ARG A 65 -1.75 7.27 -11.54
C ARG A 65 -1.88 6.63 -12.92
N LEU A 66 -1.95 5.29 -13.00
CA LEU A 66 -2.19 4.58 -14.25
C LEU A 66 -3.57 4.91 -14.83
N VAL A 67 -4.62 4.92 -14.01
CA VAL A 67 -5.99 5.25 -14.44
C VAL A 67 -6.08 6.68 -14.97
N ILE A 68 -5.54 7.66 -14.24
CA ILE A 68 -5.51 9.07 -14.68
C ILE A 68 -4.74 9.23 -15.99
N THR A 69 -3.62 8.51 -16.15
CA THR A 69 -2.83 8.53 -17.39
C THR A 69 -3.62 7.90 -18.55
N ALA A 70 -4.26 6.76 -18.32
CA ALA A 70 -5.05 6.04 -19.33
C ALA A 70 -6.29 6.83 -19.79
N LEU A 71 -6.90 7.60 -18.88
CA LEU A 71 -8.07 8.44 -19.18
C LEU A 71 -7.69 9.85 -19.67
N ASN A 72 -6.40 10.17 -19.83
CA ASN A 72 -5.89 11.50 -20.19
C ASN A 72 -6.39 12.65 -19.29
N LEU A 73 -6.69 12.36 -18.02
CA LEU A 73 -7.18 13.33 -17.03
C LEU A 73 -6.03 14.09 -16.33
N GLN A 74 -4.85 14.16 -16.95
CA GLN A 74 -3.62 14.65 -16.34
C GLN A 74 -3.67 16.16 -16.02
N ASN A 75 -4.55 16.90 -16.71
CA ASN A 75 -4.64 18.36 -16.64
C ASN A 75 -5.82 18.85 -15.79
N GLU A 76 -6.60 17.94 -15.21
CA GLU A 76 -7.69 18.34 -14.33
C GLU A 76 -7.13 18.93 -13.02
N PRO A 77 -7.49 20.16 -12.65
CA PRO A 77 -6.99 20.77 -11.43
C PRO A 77 -7.55 20.05 -10.19
N MET A 78 -6.71 19.25 -9.53
CA MET A 78 -7.05 18.66 -8.23
C MET A 78 -6.75 19.65 -7.11
N THR A 79 -7.68 19.82 -6.17
CA THR A 79 -7.41 20.63 -4.98
C THR A 79 -6.55 19.85 -3.98
N ALA A 80 -5.85 20.58 -3.09
CA ALA A 80 -5.05 19.95 -2.03
C ALA A 80 -5.89 19.05 -1.10
N TRP A 81 -7.17 19.37 -0.93
CA TRP A 81 -8.12 18.56 -0.14
C TRP A 81 -8.50 17.26 -0.84
N ASP A 82 -8.63 17.27 -2.16
CA ASP A 82 -8.85 16.05 -2.94
C ASP A 82 -7.61 15.14 -2.83
N CYS A 83 -6.41 15.72 -2.92
CA CYS A 83 -5.13 15.03 -2.69
C CYS A 83 -5.03 14.43 -1.28
N ALA A 84 -5.43 15.15 -0.24
CA ALA A 84 -5.37 14.68 1.14
C ALA A 84 -6.33 13.51 1.43
N ARG A 85 -7.45 13.43 0.69
CA ARG A 85 -8.43 12.34 0.81
C ARG A 85 -8.07 11.10 0.00
N LEU A 86 -7.05 11.16 -0.85
CA LEU A 86 -6.61 9.98 -1.58
C LEU A 86 -6.14 8.90 -0.59
N PRO A 87 -6.69 7.67 -0.67
CA PRO A 87 -6.28 6.54 0.16
C PRO A 87 -4.76 6.38 0.31
N PRO A 88 -3.94 6.51 -0.76
CA PRO A 88 -2.49 6.38 -0.61
C PRO A 88 -1.85 7.44 0.29
N VAL A 89 -2.38 8.67 0.35
CA VAL A 89 -1.80 9.74 1.19
C VAL A 89 -2.12 9.50 2.66
N PHE A 90 -3.36 9.09 2.96
CA PHE A 90 -3.75 8.73 4.32
C PHE A 90 -3.00 7.49 4.83
N LEU A 91 -2.85 6.47 3.99
CA LEU A 91 -2.15 5.25 4.37
C LEU A 91 -0.62 5.47 4.48
N LEU A 92 -0.02 6.32 3.63
CA LEU A 92 1.38 6.77 3.79
C LEU A 92 1.58 7.51 5.11
N TYR A 93 0.65 8.41 5.48
CA TYR A 93 0.70 9.12 6.76
C TYR A 93 0.73 8.14 7.93
N LEU A 94 -0.13 7.12 7.92
CA LEU A 94 -0.12 6.07 8.95
C LEU A 94 1.23 5.33 9.02
N THR A 95 1.84 4.99 7.88
CA THR A 95 3.17 4.37 7.88
C THR A 95 4.30 5.28 8.34
N SER A 96 4.15 6.60 8.21
CA SER A 96 5.17 7.58 8.65
C SER A 96 5.10 7.93 10.15
N VAL A 97 4.01 7.57 10.81
CA VAL A 97 3.77 7.80 12.25
C VAL A 97 4.07 6.54 13.09
N MET A 98 4.11 5.36 12.46
CA MET A 98 4.51 4.09 13.06
C MET A 98 6.03 3.93 13.11
#